data_AF-A0A7Z7BKJ9-F1
#
_entry.id   AF-A0A7Z7BKJ9-F1
#
_cell.length_a   1.000
_cell.length_b   1.000
_cell.length_c   1.000
_cell.angle_alpha   90.00
_cell.angle_beta   90.00
_cell.angle_gamma   90.00
#
_symmetry.space_group_name_H-M   'P 1'
#
loop_
_entity.id
_entity.type
_entity.pdbx_description
1 polymer ?
#
loop_
_entity_poly.entity_id
_entity_poly.type
_entity_poly.pdbx_seq_one_letter_code
_entity_poly.pdbx_strand_id
1 'polypeptide(L)'
;MTPELTVSFATILATVVLSVAFLLTVYRVVVGPTLPDRIVALDMLVGIAIGFIAVIAIRTGFTLYIDIAIALGLVGFLATVAFARFVLSRGPEDRRRRATVLDGDRASEVIEKTMENDARGKKERGRR
;
A
#
# COMPACT_ATOMS: atom_id res chain seq x y z
N MET A 1 28.95 -35.91 -9.83
CA MET A 1 27.72 -35.34 -10.40
C MET A 1 28.12 -34.48 -11.58
N THR A 2 27.57 -34.69 -12.76
CA THR A 2 27.82 -33.81 -13.91
C THR A 2 27.17 -32.45 -13.66
N PRO A 3 27.80 -31.33 -14.08
CA PRO A 3 27.27 -29.98 -13.83
C PRO A 3 25.86 -29.79 -14.42
N GLU A 4 25.57 -30.45 -15.53
CA GLU A 4 24.26 -30.43 -16.20
C GLU A 4 23.12 -30.92 -15.29
N LEU A 5 23.36 -31.99 -14.53
CA LEU A 5 22.36 -32.58 -13.64
C LEU A 5 22.07 -31.68 -12.44
N THR A 6 23.10 -30.98 -11.93
CA THR A 6 22.96 -30.05 -10.82
C THR A 6 22.07 -28.86 -11.21
N VAL A 7 22.30 -28.27 -12.38
CA VAL A 7 21.49 -27.13 -12.87
C VAL A 7 20.06 -27.58 -13.18
N SER A 8 19.88 -28.75 -13.79
CA SER A 8 18.56 -29.31 -14.07
C SER A 8 17.75 -29.53 -12.78
N PHE A 9 18.35 -30.16 -11.77
CA PHE A 9 17.68 -30.39 -10.49
C PHE A 9 17.35 -29.07 -9.77
N ALA A 10 18.30 -28.12 -9.75
CA ALA A 10 18.10 -26.82 -9.12
C ALA A 10 16.96 -26.01 -9.78
N THR A 11 16.89 -26.01 -11.12
CA THR A 11 15.83 -25.27 -11.84
C THR A 11 14.45 -25.90 -11.66
N ILE A 12 14.35 -27.22 -11.61
CA ILE A 12 13.09 -27.92 -11.27
C ILE A 12 12.66 -27.58 -9.85
N LEU A 13 13.57 -27.70 -8.88
CA LEU A 13 13.29 -27.39 -7.49
C LEU A 13 12.84 -25.92 -7.33
N ALA A 14 13.55 -24.98 -7.96
CA ALA A 14 13.19 -23.57 -7.97
C ALA A 14 11.79 -23.33 -8.55
N THR A 15 11.45 -23.99 -9.66
CA THR A 15 10.12 -23.88 -10.29
C THR A 15 9.02 -24.38 -9.36
N VAL A 16 9.24 -25.50 -8.66
CA VAL A 16 8.27 -26.04 -7.69
C VAL A 16 8.08 -25.07 -6.53
N VAL A 17 9.17 -24.58 -5.93
CA VAL A 17 9.11 -23.63 -4.81
C VAL A 17 8.43 -22.32 -5.22
N LEU A 18 8.77 -21.77 -6.39
CA LEU A 18 8.13 -20.57 -6.93
C LEU A 18 6.64 -20.78 -7.20
N SER A 19 6.23 -21.96 -7.65
CA SER A 19 4.82 -22.30 -7.87
C SER A 19 4.04 -22.34 -6.56
N VAL A 20 4.62 -22.92 -5.50
CA VAL A 20 4.01 -22.90 -4.17
C VAL A 20 3.94 -21.48 -3.62
N ALA A 21 5.02 -20.71 -3.74
CA ALA A 21 5.06 -19.31 -3.33
C ALA A 21 4.02 -18.47 -4.08
N PHE A 22 3.84 -18.70 -5.38
CA PHE A 22 2.83 -18.05 -6.22
C PHE A 22 1.43 -18.31 -5.67
N LEU A 23 1.06 -19.58 -5.44
CA LEU A 23 -0.26 -19.93 -4.90
C LEU A 23 -0.52 -19.30 -3.52
N LEU A 24 0.46 -19.35 -2.63
CA LEU A 24 0.37 -18.73 -1.29
C LEU A 24 0.21 -17.21 -1.37
N THR A 25 0.92 -16.57 -2.30
CA THR A 25 0.87 -15.13 -2.49
C THR A 25 -0.46 -14.69 -3.10
N VAL A 26 -0.95 -15.40 -4.12
CA VAL A 26 -2.28 -15.16 -4.70
C VAL A 26 -3.37 -15.32 -3.63
N TYR A 27 -3.29 -16.37 -2.80
CA TYR A 27 -4.21 -16.53 -1.68
C TYR A 27 -4.18 -15.32 -0.73
N ARG A 28 -2.99 -14.82 -0.39
CA ARG A 28 -2.82 -13.64 0.47
C ARG A 28 -3.38 -12.35 -0.17
N VAL A 29 -3.20 -12.16 -1.47
CA VAL A 29 -3.78 -11.00 -2.19
C VAL A 29 -5.31 -10.97 -2.08
N VAL A 30 -5.96 -12.14 -2.14
CA VAL A 30 -7.43 -12.25 -2.08
C VAL A 30 -7.97 -12.14 -0.66
N VAL A 31 -7.33 -12.81 0.30
CA VAL A 31 -7.81 -12.91 1.70
C VAL A 31 -7.30 -11.77 2.60
N GLY A 32 -6.29 -11.01 2.17
CA GLY A 32 -5.63 -9.97 2.95
C GLY A 32 -6.62 -9.02 3.65
N PRO A 33 -6.53 -8.82 4.98
CA PRO A 33 -7.54 -8.07 5.75
C PRO A 33 -7.44 -6.56 5.54
N THR A 34 -6.27 -6.04 5.14
CA THR A 34 -6.02 -4.61 4.97
C THR A 34 -5.56 -4.30 3.55
N LEU A 35 -5.88 -3.09 3.06
CA LEU A 35 -5.40 -2.63 1.74
C LEU A 35 -3.86 -2.65 1.62
N PRO A 36 -3.08 -2.20 2.63
CA PRO A 36 -1.62 -2.29 2.58
C PRO A 36 -1.10 -3.74 2.49
N ASP A 37 -1.71 -4.69 3.20
CA ASP A 37 -1.30 -6.11 3.15
C ASP A 37 -1.48 -6.70 1.74
N ARG A 38 -2.57 -6.33 1.06
CA ARG A 38 -2.82 -6.74 -0.33
C ARG A 38 -1.81 -6.15 -1.31
N ILE A 39 -1.42 -4.89 -1.12
CA ILE A 39 -0.42 -4.22 -1.97
C ILE A 39 0.96 -4.86 -1.80
N VAL A 40 1.35 -5.16 -0.56
CA VAL A 40 2.62 -5.88 -0.29
C VAL A 40 2.59 -7.29 -0.89
N ALA A 41 1.45 -7.98 -0.82
CA ALA A 41 1.31 -9.28 -1.47
C ALA A 41 1.39 -9.20 -3.01
N LEU A 42 0.86 -8.13 -3.62
CA LEU A 42 1.02 -7.88 -5.06
C LEU A 42 2.48 -7.61 -5.44
N ASP A 43 3.24 -6.90 -4.61
CA ASP A 43 4.68 -6.67 -4.81
C ASP A 43 5.46 -7.99 -4.78
N MET A 44 5.16 -8.86 -3.81
CA MET A 44 5.72 -10.21 -3.75
C MET A 44 5.40 -11.03 -4.99
N LEU A 45 4.21 -10.85 -5.60
CA LEU A 45 3.85 -11.51 -6.84
C LEU A 45 4.75 -11.09 -8.01
N VAL A 46 5.15 -9.81 -8.07
CA VAL A 46 6.13 -9.33 -9.05
C VAL A 46 7.48 -9.99 -8.83
N GLY A 47 7.94 -10.10 -7.58
CA GLY A 47 9.18 -10.81 -7.23
C GLY A 47 9.16 -12.28 -7.67
N ILE A 48 8.03 -12.97 -7.47
CA ILE A 48 7.85 -14.36 -7.91
C ILE A 48 7.88 -14.46 -9.44
N ALA A 49 7.24 -13.52 -10.15
CA ALA A 49 7.28 -13.46 -11.61
C ALA A 49 8.72 -13.27 -12.13
N ILE A 50 9.50 -12.38 -11.51
CA ILE A 50 10.92 -12.19 -11.80
C ILE A 50 11.70 -13.50 -11.57
N GLY A 51 11.41 -14.21 -10.47
CA GLY A 51 11.98 -15.52 -10.19
C GLY A 51 11.69 -16.55 -11.29
N PHE A 52 10.46 -16.62 -11.78
CA PHE A 52 10.10 -17.50 -12.90
C PHE A 52 10.86 -17.14 -14.18
N ILE A 53 10.95 -15.86 -14.51
CA ILE A 53 11.68 -15.38 -15.69
C ILE A 53 13.17 -15.73 -15.56
N ALA A 54 13.77 -15.59 -14.38
CA ALA A 54 15.16 -15.96 -14.13
C ALA A 54 15.40 -17.47 -14.33
N VAL A 55 14.49 -18.34 -13.86
CA VAL A 55 14.59 -19.78 -14.09
C VAL A 55 14.46 -20.11 -15.59
N ILE A 56 13.57 -19.44 -16.31
CA ILE A 56 13.44 -19.58 -17.77
C ILE A 56 14.71 -19.14 -18.47
N ALA A 57 15.33 -18.04 -18.04
CA ALA A 57 16.61 -17.55 -18.58
C ALA A 57 17.71 -18.60 -18.43
N ILE A 58 17.80 -19.24 -17.25
CA ILE A 58 18.78 -20.31 -17.00
C ILE A 58 18.52 -21.53 -17.90
N ARG A 59 17.26 -21.93 -18.09
CA ARG A 59 16.92 -23.10 -18.90
C ARG A 59 17.07 -22.88 -20.40
N THR A 60 16.83 -21.65 -20.87
CA THR A 60 16.90 -21.30 -22.31
C THR A 60 18.28 -20.80 -22.73
N GLY A 61 19.07 -20.27 -21.79
CA GLY A 61 20.36 -19.63 -22.05
C GLY A 61 20.24 -18.22 -22.65
N PHE A 62 19.04 -17.71 -22.87
CA PHE A 62 18.85 -16.38 -23.46
C PHE A 62 18.89 -15.29 -22.38
N THR A 63 19.89 -14.41 -22.48
CA THR A 63 20.07 -13.28 -21.57
C THR A 63 18.97 -12.22 -21.69
N LEU A 64 18.24 -12.17 -22.80
CA LEU A 64 17.11 -11.27 -23.02
C LEU A 64 16.05 -11.36 -21.90
N TYR A 65 15.85 -12.55 -21.32
CA TYR A 65 14.93 -12.73 -20.21
C TYR A 65 15.38 -12.00 -18.94
N ILE A 66 16.69 -11.83 -18.73
CA ILE A 66 17.23 -11.07 -17.60
C ILE A 66 16.92 -9.58 -17.76
N ASP A 67 17.02 -9.03 -18.97
CA ASP A 67 16.66 -7.64 -19.24
C ASP A 67 15.17 -7.38 -18.95
N ILE A 68 14.30 -8.33 -19.38
CA ILE A 68 12.86 -8.30 -19.09
C ILE A 68 12.61 -8.35 -17.58
N ALA A 69 13.33 -9.21 -16.85
CA ALA A 69 13.22 -9.34 -15.40
C ALA A 69 13.63 -8.06 -14.66
N ILE A 70 14.72 -7.42 -15.08
CA ILE A 70 15.19 -6.14 -14.50
C ILE A 70 14.17 -5.04 -14.77
N ALA A 71 13.66 -4.93 -16.01
CA ALA A 71 12.64 -3.96 -16.37
C ALA A 71 11.35 -4.15 -15.55
N LEU A 72 10.88 -5.39 -15.40
CA LEU A 72 9.75 -5.74 -14.54
C LEU A 72 9.98 -5.37 -13.08
N GLY A 73 11.19 -5.59 -12.55
CA GLY A 73 11.56 -5.20 -11.19
C GLY A 73 11.47 -3.70 -10.96
N LEU A 74 11.98 -2.90 -11.89
CA LEU A 74 11.92 -1.44 -11.79
C LEU A 74 10.47 -0.92 -11.88
N VAL A 75 9.71 -1.43 -12.84
CA VAL A 75 8.30 -1.04 -13.03
C VAL A 75 7.45 -1.48 -11.85
N GLY A 76 7.63 -2.71 -11.37
CA GLY A 76 6.92 -3.25 -10.22
C GLY A 76 7.18 -2.46 -8.95
N PHE A 77 8.46 -2.17 -8.66
CA PHE A 77 8.84 -1.35 -7.51
C PHE A 77 8.21 0.05 -7.59
N LEU A 78 8.26 0.70 -8.75
CA LEU A 78 7.65 2.01 -8.94
C LEU A 78 6.14 1.97 -8.73
N ALA A 79 5.46 0.93 -9.22
CA ALA A 79 4.03 0.72 -9.00
C ALA A 79 3.71 0.58 -7.51
N THR A 80 4.47 -0.23 -6.76
CA THR A 80 4.30 -0.43 -5.32
C THR A 80 4.51 0.89 -4.54
N VAL A 81 5.53 1.67 -4.88
CA VAL A 81 5.77 2.99 -4.27
C VAL A 81 4.63 3.96 -4.59
N ALA A 82 4.13 3.99 -5.82
CA ALA A 82 2.99 4.81 -6.21
C ALA A 82 1.73 4.43 -5.43
N PHE A 83 1.47 3.12 -5.27
CA PHE A 83 0.36 2.63 -4.46
C PHE A 83 0.51 2.98 -2.97
N ALA A 84 1.71 2.84 -2.40
CA ALA A 84 1.97 3.22 -1.02
C ALA A 84 1.71 4.72 -0.78
N ARG A 85 2.16 5.58 -1.72
CA ARG A 85 1.89 7.03 -1.68
C ARG A 85 0.39 7.31 -1.82
N PHE A 86 -0.29 6.63 -2.74
CA PHE A 86 -1.73 6.76 -2.92
C PHE A 86 -2.53 6.39 -1.66
N VAL A 87 -2.18 5.28 -1.00
CA VAL A 87 -2.84 4.85 0.25
C VAL A 87 -2.57 5.85 1.38
N LEU A 88 -1.34 6.33 1.53
CA LEU A 88 -0.98 7.31 2.56
C LEU A 88 -1.63 8.68 2.32
N SER A 89 -1.77 9.11 1.06
CA SER A 89 -2.43 10.38 0.74
C SER A 89 -3.95 10.36 0.94
N ARG A 90 -4.59 9.18 1.08
CA ARG A 90 -6.04 9.07 1.29
C ARG A 90 -6.47 8.70 2.71
N GLY A 91 -5.57 8.25 3.57
CA GLY A 91 -5.85 8.10 5.01
C GLY A 91 -5.02 9.10 5.81
N PRO A 92 -5.52 9.85 6.81
CA PRO A 92 -6.86 10.12 7.31
C PRO A 92 -7.26 11.60 7.08
N GLU A 93 -7.21 12.10 5.85
CA GLU A 93 -7.64 13.49 5.55
C GLU A 93 -9.12 13.71 5.89
N ASP A 94 -9.94 12.67 5.70
CA ASP A 94 -11.37 12.69 6.02
C ASP A 94 -11.65 12.91 7.52
N ARG A 95 -10.78 12.39 8.40
CA ARG A 95 -10.90 12.59 9.85
C ARG A 95 -10.44 13.98 10.27
N ARG A 96 -9.40 14.53 9.63
CA ARG A 96 -8.93 15.90 9.90
C ARG A 96 -9.97 16.93 9.47
N ARG A 97 -10.60 16.74 8.30
CA ARG A 97 -11.70 17.58 7.79
C ARG A 97 -12.95 17.50 8.67
N ARG A 98 -13.36 16.29 9.11
CA ARG A 98 -14.47 16.12 10.06
C ARG A 98 -14.18 16.72 11.43
N ALA A 99 -12.98 16.54 11.97
CA ALA A 99 -12.60 17.11 13.27
C ALA A 99 -12.64 18.65 13.23
N THR A 100 -12.13 19.27 12.16
CA THR A 100 -12.19 20.73 12.00
C THR A 100 -13.61 21.27 11.81
N VAL A 101 -14.53 20.51 11.20
CA VAL A 101 -15.94 20.92 11.06
C VAL A 101 -16.67 20.81 12.40
N LEU A 102 -16.48 19.71 13.15
CA LEU A 102 -17.11 19.51 14.46
C LEU A 102 -16.58 20.49 15.53
N ASP A 103 -15.30 20.86 15.49
CA ASP A 103 -14.77 21.92 16.34
C ASP A 103 -15.26 23.32 15.93
N GLY A 104 -15.56 23.53 14.65
CA GLY A 104 -16.15 24.77 14.14
C GLY A 104 -17.53 25.05 14.74
N ASP A 105 -18.38 24.03 14.85
CA ASP A 105 -19.70 24.14 15.48
C ASP A 105 -19.59 24.53 16.97
N ARG A 106 -18.62 23.96 17.69
CA ARG A 106 -18.34 24.33 19.10
C ARG A 106 -17.79 25.75 19.24
N ALA A 107 -16.93 26.17 18.33
CA ALA A 107 -16.42 27.54 18.31
C ALA A 107 -17.55 28.56 18.08
N SER A 108 -18.48 28.25 17.17
CA SER A 108 -19.68 29.07 16.93
C SER A 108 -20.57 29.15 18.17
N GLU A 109 -20.79 28.04 18.86
CA GLU A 109 -21.61 27.99 20.08
C GLU A 109 -21.01 28.81 21.24
N VAL A 110 -19.67 28.82 21.37
CA VAL A 110 -18.96 29.62 22.37
C VAL A 110 -19.06 31.12 22.04
N ILE A 111 -18.93 31.50 20.78
CA ILE A 111 -19.08 32.90 20.34
C ILE A 111 -20.50 33.39 20.62
N GLU A 112 -21.52 32.58 20.30
CA GLU A 112 -22.93 32.92 20.52
C GLU A 112 -23.24 33.12 22.01
N LYS A 113 -22.82 32.20 22.89
CA LYS A 113 -23.00 32.32 24.35
C LYS A 113 -22.24 33.53 24.92
N THR A 114 -21.06 33.84 24.39
CA THR A 114 -20.28 35.00 24.83
C THR A 114 -20.98 36.30 24.46
N MET A 115 -21.53 36.39 23.24
CA MET A 115 -22.31 37.55 22.79
C MET A 115 -23.63 37.71 23.57
N GLU A 116 -24.32 36.60 23.90
CA GLU A 116 -25.54 36.65 24.73
C GLU A 116 -25.25 37.16 26.14
N ASN A 117 -24.15 36.69 26.76
CA ASN A 117 -23.74 37.10 28.09
C ASN A 117 -23.35 38.59 28.14
N ASP A 118 -22.62 39.09 27.14
CA ASP A 118 -22.27 40.51 27.05
C ASP A 118 -23.53 41.40 26.86
N ALA A 119 -24.47 40.96 26.03
CA ALA A 119 -25.75 41.64 25.82
C ALA A 119 -26.61 41.71 27.10
N ARG A 120 -26.63 40.63 27.90
CA ARG A 120 -27.33 40.61 29.20
C ARG A 120 -26.65 41.53 30.21
N GLY A 121 -25.32 41.50 30.32
CA GLY A 121 -24.56 42.37 31.25
C GLY A 121 -24.74 43.86 30.96
N LYS A 122 -24.89 44.24 29.69
CA LYS A 122 -25.14 45.63 29.28
C LYS A 122 -26.56 46.11 29.63
N LYS A 123 -27.56 45.23 29.54
CA LYS A 123 -28.96 45.53 29.94
C LYS A 123 -29.11 45.72 31.46
N GLU A 124 -28.33 45.01 32.27
CA GLU A 124 -28.35 45.18 33.74
C GLU A 124 -27.69 46.47 34.20
N ARG A 125 -26.67 46.96 33.49
CA ARG A 125 -26.02 48.25 33.80
C ARG A 125 -26.85 49.48 33.41
N GLY A 126 -27.68 49.40 32.37
CA GLY A 126 -28.51 50.51 31.91
C GLY A 126 -29.82 50.73 32.68
N ARG A 127 -30.07 49.94 33.74
CA ARG A 127 -31.32 49.95 34.51
C ARG A 127 -31.15 50.46 35.95
N ARG A 128 -29.96 50.99 36.28
CA ARG A 128 -29.65 51.69 37.54
C ARG A 128 -29.50 53.17 37.29
#